data_AF-A0A960VN64-F1
#
_entry.id   AF-A0A960VN64-F1
#
_cell.length_a   1.000
_cell.length_b   1.000
_cell.length_c   1.000
_cell.angle_alpha   90.00
_cell.angle_beta   90.00
_cell.angle_gamma   90.00
#
_symmetry.space_group_name_H-M   'P 1'
#
loop_
_entity.id
_entity.type
_entity.pdbx_description
1 polymer ?
#
loop_
_entity_poly.entity_id
_entity_poly.type
_entity_poly.pdbx_seq_one_letter_code
_entity_poly.pdbx_strand_id
1 'polypeptide(L)'
;RRNALLSGLDHSELLAENVRLAPWRPSEGARLELTHLALTQTELAHLTTELFETFRKISGQEAVADYLGAIHALAAEGTPAGARLLAAYLNVASPGQRLLPVVRNLDSARRYAASLKHSDKGLGPFQADWLQRCERAGVKAKLWAAGNGVAPAPGDPDNPRQTRPWPLLRAVLDDLVARSREEGFDGPEEGIELMANLLRLEIDARQERTSHLAGSVHPFKVETVARILPLLNRADATIRDLRQMASAAAAADFETAFIRHQARWRETLDQKDWSHLQRDLRAHPQLEAMLRFSEGLEARPVPLPQLALATRKIIALSEALAADGEREGPFDLFTACLLAQTHWGNDQVVFAVESELAASLPGVLPAAGADPEHPLAGMELLAGLLVIDLGGDAPALPDGLPVLREMTMQEEDALREWRHEHAKLDPQDVEAMRQEALALARMQEGDFDEDDEDEVIDLDMAALKHLVLTNIQSVSVLLGFLRNPKIISIPGLVEEVVIRTRNPQIIETIANDRALHTGFANKGVALACLRSPVNVSVKVLRKFCHVKYVSKVDLKRLAADRTGIRKEVAREIEKYLEALA
;
A
#
# COMPACT_ATOMS: atom_id res chain seq x y z
N ARG A 1 -24.82 -23.76 -10.65
CA ARG A 1 -24.31 -22.42 -10.27
C ARG A 1 -23.35 -21.82 -11.32
N ARG A 2 -22.51 -22.62 -12.01
CA ARG A 2 -21.63 -22.18 -13.13
C ARG A 2 -22.36 -21.45 -14.29
N ASN A 3 -23.59 -21.87 -14.65
CA ASN A 3 -24.32 -21.27 -15.79
C ASN A 3 -25.08 -19.96 -15.49
N ALA A 4 -25.22 -19.54 -14.23
CA ALA A 4 -26.03 -18.36 -13.87
C ALA A 4 -25.26 -17.02 -13.91
N LEU A 5 -23.94 -17.05 -14.12
CA LEU A 5 -23.07 -15.86 -14.13
C LEU A 5 -22.72 -15.37 -15.54
N LEU A 6 -23.15 -16.06 -16.60
CA LEU A 6 -22.76 -15.79 -18.00
C LEU A 6 -23.89 -15.21 -18.86
N SER A 7 -25.09 -15.01 -18.32
CA SER A 7 -26.30 -14.74 -19.13
C SER A 7 -26.61 -13.25 -19.38
N GLY A 8 -25.63 -12.35 -19.30
CA GLY A 8 -25.89 -10.90 -19.34
C GLY A 8 -24.90 -10.03 -20.09
N LEU A 9 -23.87 -10.61 -20.71
CA LEU A 9 -22.90 -9.90 -21.52
C LEU A 9 -22.88 -10.56 -22.89
N ASP A 10 -23.11 -9.77 -23.94
CA ASP A 10 -23.00 -10.20 -25.33
C ASP A 10 -21.52 -10.44 -25.63
N HIS A 11 -21.08 -11.69 -25.41
CA HIS A 11 -19.66 -12.06 -25.42
C HIS A 11 -19.15 -12.42 -26.83
N SER A 12 -20.04 -12.57 -27.81
CA SER A 12 -19.67 -12.85 -29.21
C SER A 12 -18.92 -11.69 -29.86
N GLU A 13 -19.19 -10.46 -29.45
CA GLU A 13 -18.61 -9.26 -30.08
C GLU A 13 -17.09 -9.14 -29.88
N LEU A 14 -16.50 -9.72 -28.83
CA LEU A 14 -15.09 -9.49 -28.51
C LEU A 14 -14.08 -10.30 -29.33
N LEU A 15 -14.46 -11.48 -29.82
CA LEU A 15 -13.64 -12.24 -30.77
C LEU A 15 -13.94 -11.83 -32.21
N ALA A 16 -15.19 -11.48 -32.50
CA ALA A 16 -15.70 -11.20 -33.84
C ALA A 16 -15.46 -9.75 -34.29
N GLU A 17 -15.65 -8.77 -33.40
CA GLU A 17 -15.21 -7.42 -33.65
C GLU A 17 -13.76 -7.31 -33.18
N ASN A 18 -12.86 -7.04 -34.13
CA ASN A 18 -11.67 -6.27 -33.84
C ASN A 18 -12.17 -5.08 -33.00
N VAL A 19 -11.90 -5.06 -31.69
CA VAL A 19 -12.12 -3.89 -30.85
C VAL A 19 -11.19 -2.82 -31.39
N ARG A 20 -11.57 -2.21 -32.52
CA ARG A 20 -10.85 -1.15 -33.19
C ARG A 20 -11.13 0.07 -32.36
N LEU A 21 -10.42 0.15 -31.25
CA LEU A 21 -10.38 1.35 -30.43
C LEU A 21 -10.05 2.49 -31.37
N ALA A 22 -10.88 3.53 -31.36
CA ALA A 22 -10.67 4.70 -32.19
C ALA A 22 -9.21 5.13 -32.00
N PRO A 23 -8.45 5.38 -33.09
CA PRO A 23 -7.03 5.66 -33.00
C PRO A 23 -6.81 6.97 -32.22
N TRP A 24 -6.63 6.85 -30.92
CA TRP A 24 -6.27 7.94 -30.04
C TRP A 24 -4.76 8.12 -30.13
N ARG A 25 -4.33 9.35 -30.42
CA ARG A 25 -2.92 9.70 -30.41
C ARG A 25 -2.65 10.50 -29.15
N PRO A 26 -2.09 9.87 -28.10
CA PRO A 26 -1.68 10.61 -26.92
C PRO A 26 -0.53 11.55 -27.29
N SER A 27 -0.33 12.62 -26.52
CA SER A 27 0.75 13.57 -26.76
C SER A 27 2.10 12.86 -26.66
N GLU A 28 3.04 13.35 -27.47
CA GLU A 28 4.41 12.85 -27.47
C GLU A 28 5.07 13.03 -26.09
N GLY A 29 4.75 14.12 -25.39
CA GLY A 29 5.23 14.38 -24.03
C GLY A 29 4.82 13.28 -23.04
N ALA A 30 3.53 12.92 -23.00
CA ALA A 30 3.05 11.86 -22.12
C ALA A 30 3.69 10.50 -22.46
N ARG A 31 3.86 10.18 -23.75
CA ARG A 31 4.55 8.95 -24.19
C ARG A 31 6.00 8.90 -23.73
N LEU A 32 6.75 9.98 -23.90
CA LEU A 32 8.16 10.07 -23.51
C LEU A 32 8.33 9.96 -22.00
N GLU A 33 7.51 10.68 -21.22
CA GLU A 33 7.59 10.65 -19.76
C GLU A 33 7.27 9.25 -19.21
N LEU A 34 6.20 8.62 -19.69
CA LEU A 34 5.82 7.27 -19.25
C LEU A 34 6.83 6.21 -19.69
N THR A 35 7.42 6.35 -20.88
CA THR A 35 8.50 5.47 -21.33
C THR A 35 9.71 5.59 -20.39
N HIS A 36 10.13 6.82 -20.08
CA HIS A 36 11.20 7.07 -19.13
C HIS A 36 10.89 6.49 -17.75
N LEU A 37 9.67 6.70 -17.23
CA LEU A 37 9.22 6.13 -15.96
C LEU A 37 9.30 4.59 -15.97
N ALA A 38 8.81 3.94 -17.02
CA ALA A 38 8.79 2.49 -17.14
C ALA A 38 10.19 1.86 -17.20
N LEU A 39 11.13 2.53 -17.88
CA LEU A 39 12.49 2.01 -18.13
C LEU A 39 13.47 2.36 -17.00
N THR A 40 13.21 3.41 -16.20
CA THR A 40 14.05 3.77 -15.05
C THR A 40 13.71 2.96 -13.80
N GLN A 41 12.45 2.56 -13.62
CA GLN A 41 12.02 1.78 -12.48
C GLN A 41 12.15 0.28 -12.77
N THR A 42 13.10 -0.41 -12.15
CA THR A 42 13.32 -1.85 -12.35
C THR A 42 12.28 -2.72 -11.63
N GLU A 43 11.87 -2.32 -10.43
CA GLU A 43 10.90 -3.03 -9.61
C GLU A 43 9.46 -2.61 -9.92
N LEU A 44 8.61 -3.58 -10.26
CA LEU A 44 7.21 -3.34 -10.60
C LEU A 44 6.43 -2.63 -9.47
N ALA A 45 6.74 -2.96 -8.21
CA ALA A 45 6.11 -2.34 -7.05
C ALA A 45 6.37 -0.82 -6.97
N HIS A 46 7.60 -0.40 -7.26
CA HIS A 46 7.96 1.02 -7.31
C HIS A 46 7.33 1.70 -8.52
N LEU A 47 7.39 1.07 -9.71
CA LEU A 47 6.72 1.58 -10.91
C LEU A 47 5.22 1.80 -10.68
N THR A 48 4.55 0.85 -10.03
CA THR A 48 3.12 0.96 -9.67
C THR A 48 2.87 2.17 -8.76
N THR A 49 3.71 2.36 -7.73
CA THR A 49 3.57 3.47 -6.79
C THR A 49 3.74 4.81 -7.49
N GLU A 50 4.82 4.97 -8.27
CA GLU A 50 5.12 6.20 -9.01
C GLU A 50 4.04 6.52 -10.06
N LEU A 51 3.54 5.49 -10.77
CA LEU A 51 2.48 5.66 -11.76
C LEU A 51 1.20 6.23 -11.12
N PHE A 52 0.75 5.66 -10.00
CA PHE A 52 -0.45 6.13 -9.32
C PHE A 52 -0.23 7.45 -8.57
N GLU A 53 0.99 7.76 -8.12
CA GLU A 53 1.35 9.08 -7.59
C GLU A 53 1.26 10.15 -8.68
N THR A 54 1.70 9.84 -9.90
CA THR A 54 1.50 10.71 -11.07
C THR A 54 0.01 10.93 -11.31
N PHE A 55 -0.80 9.87 -11.40
CA PHE A 55 -2.25 10.00 -11.57
C PHE A 55 -2.93 10.80 -10.46
N ARG A 56 -2.50 10.66 -9.21
CA ARG A 56 -3.03 11.46 -8.11
C ARG A 56 -2.79 12.96 -8.33
N LYS A 57 -1.59 13.34 -8.78
CA LYS A 57 -1.22 14.74 -9.03
C LYS A 57 -1.99 15.36 -10.19
N ILE A 58 -2.25 14.58 -11.24
CA ILE A 58 -2.96 15.05 -12.43
C ILE A 58 -4.48 14.80 -12.39
N SER A 59 -5.00 14.10 -11.38
CA SER A 59 -6.42 13.75 -11.27
C SER A 59 -7.33 14.97 -11.40
N GLY A 60 -8.35 14.88 -12.27
CA GLY A 60 -9.23 16.00 -12.60
C GLY A 60 -8.68 17.01 -13.61
N GLN A 61 -7.51 16.75 -14.20
CA GLN A 61 -6.94 17.52 -15.32
C GLN A 61 -7.09 16.74 -16.64
N GLU A 62 -7.15 17.45 -17.77
CA GLU A 62 -7.22 16.83 -19.10
C GLU A 62 -6.02 15.90 -19.40
N ALA A 63 -4.87 16.17 -18.76
CA ALA A 63 -3.66 15.36 -18.90
C ALA A 63 -3.85 13.89 -18.47
N VAL A 64 -4.80 13.57 -17.59
CA VAL A 64 -5.07 12.18 -17.17
C VAL A 64 -5.41 11.30 -18.37
N ALA A 65 -6.27 11.80 -19.25
CA ALA A 65 -6.71 11.06 -20.42
C ALA A 65 -5.55 10.77 -21.37
N ASP A 66 -4.62 11.71 -21.46
CA ASP A 66 -3.44 11.62 -22.30
C ASP A 66 -2.46 10.56 -21.81
N TYR A 67 -2.20 10.50 -20.49
CA TYR A 67 -1.32 9.49 -19.90
C TYR A 67 -1.94 8.09 -19.99
N LEU A 68 -3.24 7.95 -19.73
CA LEU A 68 -3.94 6.66 -19.88
C LEU A 68 -3.95 6.20 -21.34
N GLY A 69 -4.18 7.13 -22.27
CA GLY A 69 -4.05 6.88 -23.71
C GLY A 69 -2.64 6.46 -24.11
N ALA A 70 -1.61 7.05 -23.51
CA ALA A 70 -0.21 6.68 -23.72
C ALA A 70 0.12 5.26 -23.23
N ILE A 71 -0.39 4.84 -22.06
CA ILE A 71 -0.23 3.44 -21.60
C ILE A 71 -0.86 2.48 -22.60
N HIS A 72 -2.10 2.76 -23.01
CA HIS A 72 -2.81 1.94 -23.99
C HIS A 72 -2.04 1.87 -25.33
N ALA A 73 -1.65 3.01 -25.90
CA ALA A 73 -0.93 3.07 -27.18
C ALA A 73 0.41 2.32 -27.11
N LEU A 74 1.23 2.55 -26.07
CA LEU A 74 2.52 1.88 -25.90
C LEU A 74 2.37 0.37 -25.74
N ALA A 75 1.31 -0.09 -25.07
CA ALA A 75 1.03 -1.52 -24.89
C ALA A 75 0.53 -2.15 -26.19
N ALA A 76 -0.37 -1.49 -26.93
CA ALA A 76 -0.88 -1.94 -28.22
C ALA A 76 0.25 -2.03 -29.28
N GLU A 77 1.22 -1.11 -29.22
CA GLU A 77 2.43 -1.15 -30.06
C GLU A 77 3.42 -2.27 -29.65
N GLY A 78 3.17 -3.00 -28.56
CA GLY A 78 4.04 -4.09 -28.09
C GLY A 78 5.37 -3.64 -27.49
N THR A 79 5.48 -2.37 -27.09
CA THR A 79 6.73 -1.84 -26.52
C THR A 79 7.00 -2.43 -25.13
N PRO A 80 8.28 -2.66 -24.74
CA PRO A 80 8.61 -3.08 -23.38
C PRO A 80 8.12 -2.11 -22.30
N ALA A 81 8.14 -0.80 -22.58
CA ALA A 81 7.61 0.22 -21.69
C ALA A 81 6.09 0.08 -21.51
N GLY A 82 5.34 -0.10 -22.59
CA GLY A 82 3.89 -0.34 -22.56
C GLY A 82 3.51 -1.57 -21.75
N ALA A 83 4.23 -2.68 -21.96
CA ALA A 83 4.01 -3.90 -21.18
C ALA A 83 4.24 -3.70 -19.67
N ARG A 84 5.30 -2.98 -19.29
CA ARG A 84 5.61 -2.68 -17.88
C ARG A 84 4.59 -1.73 -17.25
N LEU A 85 4.14 -0.71 -17.98
CA LEU A 85 3.12 0.24 -17.52
C LEU A 85 1.76 -0.44 -17.36
N LEU A 86 1.37 -1.29 -18.32
CA LEU A 86 0.14 -2.06 -18.23
C LEU A 86 0.20 -3.05 -17.05
N ALA A 87 1.31 -3.74 -16.87
CA ALA A 87 1.54 -4.61 -15.72
C ALA A 87 1.49 -3.84 -14.37
N ALA A 88 2.02 -2.60 -14.34
CA ALA A 88 1.96 -1.76 -13.15
C ALA A 88 0.53 -1.28 -12.86
N TYR A 89 -0.22 -0.92 -13.90
CA TYR A 89 -1.62 -0.52 -13.80
C TYR A 89 -2.52 -1.66 -13.31
N LEU A 90 -2.33 -2.86 -13.85
CA LEU A 90 -3.08 -4.07 -13.52
C LEU A 90 -2.49 -4.83 -12.33
N ASN A 91 -1.52 -4.25 -11.62
CA ASN A 91 -0.85 -4.93 -10.53
C ASN A 91 -1.84 -5.18 -9.39
N VAL A 92 -2.03 -6.45 -9.06
CA VAL A 92 -2.77 -6.87 -7.87
C VAL A 92 -1.84 -7.65 -6.95
N ALA A 93 -2.03 -7.47 -5.66
CA ALA A 93 -1.33 -8.26 -4.66
C ALA A 93 -2.30 -8.61 -3.53
N SER A 94 -2.16 -9.80 -2.96
CA SER A 94 -2.80 -10.06 -1.67
C SER A 94 -2.06 -9.31 -0.56
N PRO A 95 -2.72 -8.98 0.57
CA PRO A 95 -2.01 -8.41 1.72
C PRO A 95 -0.89 -9.34 2.19
N GLY A 96 -1.08 -10.66 2.09
CA GLY A 96 -0.04 -11.65 2.34
C GLY A 96 1.20 -11.45 1.45
N GLN A 97 1.05 -11.41 0.12
CA GLN A 97 2.17 -11.19 -0.80
C GLN A 97 2.92 -9.89 -0.51
N ARG A 98 2.19 -8.82 -0.20
CA ARG A 98 2.77 -7.49 0.01
C ARG A 98 3.43 -7.32 1.38
N LEU A 99 2.78 -7.80 2.43
CA LEU A 99 3.11 -7.46 3.81
C LEU A 99 3.88 -8.55 4.54
N LEU A 100 3.76 -9.83 4.13
CA LEU A 100 4.54 -10.90 4.76
C LEU A 100 6.05 -10.67 4.65
N PRO A 101 6.64 -10.25 3.51
CA PRO A 101 8.07 -9.97 3.44
C PRO A 101 8.54 -8.96 4.50
N VAL A 102 7.64 -8.05 4.91
CA VAL A 102 7.92 -7.02 5.92
C VAL A 102 7.96 -7.60 7.34
N VAL A 103 7.14 -8.60 7.65
CA VAL A 103 7.00 -9.15 9.02
C VAL A 103 7.61 -10.52 9.22
N ARG A 104 7.81 -11.29 8.16
CA ARG A 104 8.26 -12.69 8.19
C ARG A 104 9.57 -12.86 8.95
N ASN A 105 10.48 -11.92 8.78
CA ASN A 105 11.80 -11.97 9.44
C ASN A 105 11.81 -11.43 10.88
N LEU A 106 10.70 -10.89 11.38
CA LEU A 106 10.59 -10.26 12.71
C LEU A 106 11.72 -9.24 12.98
N ASP A 107 12.12 -8.51 11.93
CA ASP A 107 13.30 -7.66 11.95
C ASP A 107 13.13 -6.46 12.87
N SER A 108 11.92 -5.90 12.96
CA SER A 108 11.63 -4.77 13.85
C SER A 108 11.60 -5.22 15.29
N ALA A 109 10.93 -6.34 15.61
CA ALA A 109 10.91 -6.93 16.94
C ALA A 109 12.31 -7.22 17.45
N ARG A 110 13.15 -7.84 16.61
CA ARG A 110 14.54 -8.13 16.96
C ARG A 110 15.35 -6.86 17.23
N ARG A 111 15.32 -5.89 16.32
CA ARG A 111 16.06 -4.62 16.49
C ARG A 111 15.56 -3.82 17.69
N TYR A 112 14.25 -3.83 17.93
CA TYR A 112 13.65 -3.17 19.09
C TYR A 112 14.08 -3.85 20.39
N ALA A 113 13.96 -5.17 20.51
CA ALA A 113 14.47 -5.92 21.66
C ALA A 113 15.96 -5.68 21.92
N ALA A 114 16.78 -5.61 20.88
CA ALA A 114 18.20 -5.26 21.02
C ALA A 114 18.37 -3.84 21.58
N SER A 115 17.63 -2.84 21.08
CA SER A 115 17.68 -1.47 21.60
C SER A 115 17.28 -1.38 23.08
N LEU A 116 16.28 -2.16 23.52
CA LEU A 116 15.85 -2.19 24.92
C LEU A 116 16.92 -2.74 25.86
N LYS A 117 17.73 -3.71 25.41
CA LYS A 117 18.86 -4.25 26.19
C LYS A 117 19.98 -3.22 26.41
N HIS A 118 20.12 -2.25 25.50
CA HIS A 118 21.14 -1.19 25.59
C HIS A 118 20.58 0.11 26.19
N SER A 119 19.33 0.11 26.67
CA SER A 119 18.72 1.29 27.26
C SER A 119 19.12 1.43 28.74
N ASP A 120 19.96 2.42 29.05
CA ASP A 120 20.33 2.74 30.44
C ASP A 120 19.17 3.29 31.28
N LYS A 121 18.10 3.80 30.62
CA LYS A 121 17.01 4.55 31.26
C LYS A 121 15.94 3.67 31.94
N GLY A 122 16.21 2.38 32.13
CA GLY A 122 15.19 1.41 32.55
C GLY A 122 14.11 1.22 31.48
N LEU A 123 13.21 0.27 31.72
CA LEU A 123 12.09 -0.01 30.83
C LEU A 123 10.83 0.71 31.33
N GLY A 124 10.19 1.48 30.46
CA GLY A 124 8.85 1.99 30.71
C GLY A 124 7.79 0.88 30.62
N PRO A 125 6.55 1.16 31.05
CA PRO A 125 5.49 0.14 31.16
C PRO A 125 5.20 -0.60 29.85
N PHE A 126 5.15 0.13 28.73
CA PHE A 126 4.91 -0.46 27.41
C PHE A 126 6.05 -1.41 27.01
N GLN A 127 7.31 -1.00 27.22
CA GLN A 127 8.48 -1.80 26.84
C GLN A 127 8.57 -3.09 27.66
N ALA A 128 8.24 -3.01 28.96
CA ALA A 128 8.16 -4.17 29.84
C ALA A 128 7.03 -5.14 29.41
N ASP A 129 5.82 -4.64 29.13
CA ASP A 129 4.72 -5.46 28.63
C ASP A 129 5.05 -6.13 27.28
N TRP A 130 5.65 -5.38 26.35
CA TRP A 130 6.02 -5.90 25.04
C TRP A 130 7.04 -7.04 25.15
N LEU A 131 8.06 -6.90 26.01
CA LEU A 131 9.03 -7.99 26.28
C LEU A 131 8.34 -9.21 26.89
N GLN A 132 7.43 -9.02 27.84
CA GLN A 132 6.67 -10.12 28.43
C GLN A 132 5.77 -10.83 27.39
N ARG A 133 5.17 -10.08 26.45
CA ARG A 133 4.42 -10.67 25.33
C ARG A 133 5.33 -11.48 24.40
N CYS A 134 6.55 -10.99 24.13
CA CYS A 134 7.55 -11.70 23.35
C CYS A 134 7.96 -13.04 24.00
N GLU A 135 8.19 -13.04 25.31
CA GLU A 135 8.50 -14.26 26.07
C GLU A 135 7.36 -15.28 26.02
N ARG A 136 6.12 -14.82 26.25
CA ARG A 136 4.91 -15.67 26.16
C ARG A 136 4.74 -16.27 24.77
N ALA A 137 4.93 -15.47 23.71
CA ALA A 137 4.90 -15.96 22.33
C ALA A 137 5.99 -17.01 22.09
N GLY A 138 7.19 -16.84 22.67
CA GLY A 138 8.26 -17.82 22.64
C GLY A 138 7.89 -19.17 23.26
N VAL A 139 7.14 -19.17 24.37
CA VAL A 139 6.65 -20.41 25.00
C VAL A 139 5.59 -21.07 24.12
N LYS A 140 4.58 -20.32 23.64
CA LYS A 140 3.55 -20.84 22.74
C LYS A 140 4.13 -21.40 21.44
N ALA A 141 5.11 -20.72 20.85
CA ALA A 141 5.80 -21.17 19.66
C ALA A 141 6.57 -22.48 19.87
N LYS A 142 7.17 -22.71 21.05
CA LYS A 142 7.80 -24.00 21.37
C LYS A 142 6.78 -25.14 21.41
N LEU A 143 5.62 -24.90 22.02
CA LEU A 143 4.55 -25.89 22.10
C LEU A 143 3.99 -26.21 20.70
N TRP A 144 3.70 -25.18 19.92
CA TRP A 144 3.27 -25.32 18.52
C TRP A 144 4.27 -26.13 17.70
N ALA A 145 5.54 -25.77 17.78
CA ALA A 145 6.62 -26.40 17.03
C ALA A 145 6.77 -27.89 17.37
N ALA A 146 6.69 -28.24 18.66
CA ALA A 146 6.72 -29.63 19.11
C ALA A 146 5.51 -30.43 18.61
N GLY A 147 4.31 -29.84 18.60
CA GLY A 147 3.09 -30.50 18.15
C GLY A 147 2.98 -30.69 16.63
N ASN A 148 3.58 -29.78 15.85
CA ASN A 148 3.44 -29.74 14.39
C ASN A 148 4.71 -30.12 13.63
N GLY A 149 5.77 -30.55 14.33
CA GLY A 149 7.03 -30.95 13.70
C GLY A 149 7.82 -29.79 13.08
N VAL A 150 7.60 -28.55 13.54
CA VAL A 150 8.29 -27.37 13.02
C VAL A 150 9.66 -27.25 13.70
N ALA A 151 10.74 -27.47 12.96
CA ALA A 151 12.09 -27.28 13.47
C ALA A 151 12.62 -25.87 13.13
N PRO A 152 13.10 -25.07 14.10
CA PRO A 152 13.82 -23.85 13.77
C PRO A 152 15.14 -24.19 13.07
N ALA A 153 15.56 -23.34 12.13
CA ALA A 153 16.91 -23.41 11.59
C ALA A 153 17.95 -23.40 12.74
N PRO A 154 19.03 -24.20 12.65
CA PRO A 154 20.08 -24.20 13.66
C PRO A 154 20.61 -22.77 13.83
N GLY A 155 20.59 -22.27 15.05
CA GLY A 155 20.99 -20.90 15.34
C GLY A 155 22.50 -20.78 15.43
N ASP A 156 23.07 -19.88 14.64
CA ASP A 156 24.42 -19.35 14.75
C ASP A 156 24.48 -18.38 15.96
N PRO A 157 25.17 -18.75 17.06
CA PRO A 157 25.24 -17.92 18.25
C PRO A 157 25.92 -16.56 17.99
N ASP A 158 26.78 -16.47 16.97
CA ASP A 158 27.52 -15.25 16.64
C ASP A 158 26.70 -14.33 15.73
N ASN A 159 25.59 -14.81 15.16
CA ASN A 159 24.68 -14.02 14.37
C ASN A 159 23.54 -13.49 15.25
N PRO A 160 23.44 -12.16 15.51
CA PRO A 160 22.34 -11.59 16.29
C PRO A 160 20.96 -11.92 15.72
N ARG A 161 20.85 -12.19 14.41
CA ARG A 161 19.62 -12.63 13.74
C ARG A 161 19.16 -14.02 14.17
N GLN A 162 20.08 -14.84 14.67
CA GLN A 162 19.84 -16.23 15.03
C GLN A 162 19.81 -16.45 16.56
N THR A 163 19.96 -15.38 17.33
CA THR A 163 19.76 -15.42 18.79
C THR A 163 18.32 -15.81 19.13
N ARG A 164 18.15 -16.64 20.17
CA ARG A 164 16.81 -17.03 20.66
C ARG A 164 16.05 -15.77 21.14
N PRO A 165 14.72 -15.68 20.91
CA PRO A 165 13.83 -16.72 20.37
C PRO A 165 13.56 -16.63 18.85
N TRP A 166 14.23 -15.74 18.11
CA TRP A 166 13.78 -15.31 16.78
C TRP A 166 13.69 -16.41 15.71
N PRO A 167 14.66 -17.36 15.58
CA PRO A 167 14.55 -18.42 14.59
C PRO A 167 13.31 -19.29 14.75
N LEU A 168 12.91 -19.56 15.99
CA LEU A 168 11.71 -20.34 16.30
C LEU A 168 10.45 -19.57 15.98
N LEU A 169 10.36 -18.30 16.40
CA LEU A 169 9.18 -17.48 16.11
C LEU A 169 8.95 -17.34 14.60
N ARG A 170 10.02 -17.17 13.83
CA ARG A 170 9.96 -17.12 12.35
C ARG A 170 9.50 -18.44 11.75
N ALA A 171 10.11 -19.57 12.16
CA ALA A 171 9.74 -20.88 11.62
C ALA A 171 8.27 -21.20 11.89
N VAL A 172 7.78 -20.86 13.08
CA VAL A 172 6.36 -21.04 13.45
C VAL A 172 5.44 -20.10 12.67
N LEU A 173 5.82 -18.83 12.47
CA LEU A 173 5.04 -17.91 11.63
C LEU A 173 4.97 -18.42 10.18
N ASP A 174 6.07 -18.92 9.63
CA ASP A 174 6.14 -19.47 8.27
C ASP A 174 5.21 -20.68 8.11
N ASP A 175 5.23 -21.61 9.07
CA ASP A 175 4.34 -22.78 9.10
C ASP A 175 2.85 -22.37 9.20
N LEU A 176 2.52 -21.45 10.11
CA LEU A 176 1.15 -20.93 10.27
C LEU A 176 0.65 -20.24 9.00
N VAL A 177 1.49 -19.44 8.35
CA VAL A 177 1.14 -18.76 7.09
C VAL A 177 0.97 -19.75 5.96
N ALA A 178 1.86 -20.75 5.83
CA ALA A 178 1.76 -21.78 4.80
C ALA A 178 0.42 -22.53 4.92
N ARG A 179 0.10 -22.98 6.13
CA ARG A 179 -1.18 -23.66 6.42
C ARG A 179 -2.40 -22.76 6.17
N SER A 180 -2.31 -21.47 6.51
CA SER A 180 -3.44 -20.53 6.30
C SER A 180 -3.77 -20.27 4.83
N ARG A 181 -2.89 -20.68 3.90
CA ARG A 181 -3.13 -20.58 2.46
C ARG A 181 -3.74 -21.85 1.88
N GLU A 182 -3.76 -22.95 2.62
CA GLU A 182 -4.43 -24.18 2.21
C GLU A 182 -5.95 -23.97 2.30
N GLU A 183 -6.70 -24.38 1.27
CA GLU A 183 -8.15 -24.23 1.25
C GLU A 183 -8.79 -24.96 2.44
N GLY A 184 -9.69 -24.27 3.15
CA GLY A 184 -10.41 -24.86 4.29
C GLY A 184 -9.58 -24.99 5.57
N PHE A 185 -8.53 -24.19 5.74
CA PHE A 185 -7.76 -24.17 6.98
C PHE A 185 -8.59 -23.65 8.17
N ASP A 186 -9.23 -24.58 8.88
CA ASP A 186 -9.85 -24.39 10.21
C ASP A 186 -8.82 -24.70 11.31
N GLY A 187 -7.70 -23.98 11.30
CA GLY A 187 -6.62 -24.20 12.27
C GLY A 187 -7.08 -24.16 13.72
N PRO A 188 -6.41 -24.89 14.64
CA PRO A 188 -6.71 -24.81 16.06
C PRO A 188 -6.61 -23.35 16.54
N GLU A 189 -7.55 -22.93 17.39
CA GLU A 189 -7.66 -21.56 17.92
C GLU A 189 -6.32 -21.01 18.45
N GLU A 190 -5.54 -21.87 19.11
CA GLU A 190 -4.21 -21.54 19.63
C GLU A 190 -3.22 -21.10 18.54
N GLY A 191 -3.26 -21.71 17.35
CA GLY A 191 -2.42 -21.35 16.21
C GLY A 191 -2.81 -20.00 15.61
N ILE A 192 -4.11 -19.76 15.50
CA ILE A 192 -4.67 -18.49 15.02
C ILE A 192 -4.28 -17.34 15.97
N GLU A 193 -4.46 -17.55 17.27
CA GLU A 193 -4.07 -16.58 18.31
C GLU A 193 -2.55 -16.34 18.30
N LEU A 194 -1.75 -17.41 18.13
CA LEU A 194 -0.30 -17.32 18.06
C LEU A 194 0.14 -16.50 16.83
N MET A 195 -0.41 -16.78 15.65
CA MET A 195 -0.10 -16.00 14.43
C MET A 195 -0.41 -14.52 14.62
N ALA A 196 -1.61 -14.20 15.11
CA ALA A 196 -2.00 -12.82 15.37
C ALA A 196 -1.07 -12.12 16.38
N ASN A 197 -0.64 -12.83 17.43
CA ASN A 197 0.29 -12.31 18.42
C ASN A 197 1.69 -12.06 17.85
N LEU A 198 2.20 -12.94 16.99
CA LEU A 198 3.49 -12.75 16.31
C LEU A 198 3.46 -11.53 15.37
N LEU A 199 2.39 -11.38 14.59
CA LEU A 199 2.18 -10.20 13.75
C LEU A 199 2.14 -8.92 14.59
N ARG A 200 1.39 -8.91 15.70
CA ARG A 200 1.29 -7.75 16.61
C ARG A 200 2.62 -7.37 17.24
N LEU A 201 3.45 -8.34 17.64
CA LEU A 201 4.78 -8.07 18.19
C LEU A 201 5.67 -7.30 17.21
N GLU A 202 5.67 -7.70 15.94
CA GLU A 202 6.43 -7.03 14.88
C GLU A 202 5.86 -5.65 14.56
N ILE A 203 4.52 -5.52 14.49
CA ILE A 203 3.84 -4.25 14.27
C ILE A 203 4.18 -3.23 15.36
N ASP A 204 4.05 -3.62 16.63
CA ASP A 204 4.33 -2.77 17.78
C ASP A 204 5.79 -2.30 17.78
N ALA A 205 6.72 -3.22 17.50
CA ALA A 205 8.13 -2.89 17.41
C ALA A 205 8.44 -1.97 16.23
N ARG A 206 7.78 -2.16 15.08
CA ARG A 206 7.92 -1.27 13.91
C ARG A 206 7.37 0.12 14.23
N GLN A 207 6.22 0.22 14.87
CA GLN A 207 5.64 1.48 15.31
C GLN A 207 6.57 2.24 16.26
N GLU A 208 7.12 1.57 17.27
CA GLU A 208 8.05 2.21 18.19
C GLU A 208 9.31 2.71 17.49
N ARG A 209 9.87 1.91 16.57
CA ARG A 209 11.03 2.34 15.76
C ARG A 209 10.70 3.54 14.87
N THR A 210 9.55 3.55 14.21
CA THR A 210 9.07 4.69 13.42
C THR A 210 8.86 5.92 14.29
N SER A 211 8.28 5.76 15.48
CA SER A 211 8.08 6.84 16.44
C SER A 211 9.40 7.41 16.95
N HIS A 212 10.39 6.57 17.25
CA HIS A 212 11.73 7.00 17.62
C HIS A 212 12.42 7.77 16.48
N LEU A 213 12.30 7.28 15.23
CA LEU A 213 12.82 8.00 14.07
C LEU A 213 12.18 9.38 13.94
N ALA A 214 10.84 9.46 13.98
CA ALA A 214 10.10 10.72 13.91
C ALA A 214 10.50 11.69 15.04
N GLY A 215 10.65 11.19 16.27
CA GLY A 215 11.08 12.01 17.42
C GLY A 215 12.53 12.49 17.34
N SER A 216 13.38 11.80 16.57
CA SER A 216 14.78 12.19 16.33
C SER A 216 14.93 13.26 15.24
N VAL A 217 13.90 13.50 14.44
CA VAL A 217 13.93 14.51 13.37
C VAL A 217 14.01 15.89 13.99
N HIS A 218 15.00 16.69 13.57
CA HIS A 218 15.06 18.09 13.93
C HIS A 218 14.01 18.85 13.11
N PRO A 219 12.99 19.47 13.75
CA PRO A 219 11.86 20.00 13.01
C PRO A 219 12.22 21.23 12.17
N PHE A 220 13.14 22.07 12.64
CA PHE A 220 13.61 23.28 11.94
C PHE A 220 14.68 22.99 10.86
N LYS A 221 14.86 21.73 10.46
CA LYS A 221 15.75 21.36 9.35
C LYS A 221 14.89 20.91 8.18
N VAL A 222 14.36 21.87 7.42
CA VAL A 222 13.40 21.64 6.32
C VAL A 222 13.86 20.53 5.38
N GLU A 223 15.13 20.52 4.97
CA GLU A 223 15.69 19.47 4.10
C GLU A 223 15.60 18.06 4.74
N THR A 224 15.88 17.96 6.05
CA THR A 224 15.80 16.68 6.77
C THR A 224 14.35 16.21 6.89
N VAL A 225 13.43 17.15 7.16
CA VAL A 225 12.00 16.91 7.24
C VAL A 225 11.44 16.46 5.89
N ALA A 226 11.74 17.19 4.81
CA ALA A 226 11.30 16.87 3.45
C ALA A 226 11.77 15.48 3.01
N ARG A 227 12.98 15.07 3.40
CA ARG A 227 13.52 13.73 3.11
C ARG A 227 12.91 12.63 3.96
N ILE A 228 12.67 12.87 5.26
CA ILE A 228 12.23 11.82 6.19
C ILE A 228 10.71 11.64 6.18
N LEU A 229 9.94 12.69 5.96
CA LEU A 229 8.48 12.64 6.05
C LEU A 229 7.85 11.62 5.09
N PRO A 230 8.25 11.51 3.80
CA PRO A 230 7.73 10.46 2.92
C PRO A 230 8.01 9.05 3.44
N LEU A 231 9.18 8.83 4.04
CA LEU A 231 9.55 7.54 4.63
C LEU A 231 8.70 7.21 5.85
N LEU A 232 8.43 8.20 6.71
CA LEU A 232 7.57 8.06 7.87
C LEU A 232 6.12 7.74 7.47
N ASN A 233 5.59 8.44 6.47
CA ASN A 233 4.24 8.23 5.95
C ASN A 233 4.09 6.83 5.34
N ARG A 234 5.09 6.39 4.56
CA ARG A 234 5.12 5.01 4.02
C ARG A 234 5.19 3.97 5.15
N ALA A 235 6.01 4.21 6.17
CA ALA A 235 6.15 3.30 7.30
C ALA A 235 4.84 3.19 8.10
N ASP A 236 4.12 4.29 8.29
CA ASP A 236 2.84 4.31 9.01
C ASP A 236 1.69 3.69 8.20
N ALA A 237 1.63 3.94 6.89
CA ALA A 237 0.72 3.23 5.99
C ALA A 237 0.94 1.71 6.06
N THR A 238 2.21 1.28 6.05
CA THR A 238 2.56 -0.14 6.25
C THR A 238 2.08 -0.68 7.60
N ILE A 239 2.24 0.09 8.69
CA ILE A 239 1.77 -0.31 10.04
C ILE A 239 0.25 -0.47 10.07
N ARG A 240 -0.50 0.46 9.45
CA ARG A 240 -1.96 0.39 9.36
C ARG A 240 -2.40 -0.87 8.63
N ASP A 241 -1.80 -1.15 7.48
CA ASP A 241 -2.16 -2.30 6.66
C ASP A 241 -1.80 -3.63 7.36
N LEU A 242 -0.65 -3.67 8.06
CA LEU A 242 -0.28 -4.80 8.89
C LEU A 242 -1.26 -5.04 10.04
N ARG A 243 -1.80 -3.98 10.66
CA ARG A 243 -2.83 -4.11 11.71
C ARG A 243 -4.12 -4.68 11.15
N GLN A 244 -4.53 -4.28 9.95
CA GLN A 244 -5.70 -4.85 9.27
C GLN A 244 -5.47 -6.35 9.00
N MET A 245 -4.30 -6.72 8.45
CA MET A 245 -3.91 -8.11 8.24
C MET A 245 -3.90 -8.92 9.55
N ALA A 246 -3.32 -8.39 10.62
CA ALA A 246 -3.29 -9.05 11.92
C ALA A 246 -4.69 -9.17 12.55
N SER A 247 -5.59 -8.21 12.29
CA SER A 247 -6.98 -8.27 12.75
C SER A 247 -7.79 -9.32 11.99
N ALA A 248 -7.61 -9.41 10.67
CA ALA A 248 -8.23 -10.44 9.85
C ALA A 248 -7.73 -11.84 10.25
N ALA A 249 -6.42 -11.99 10.42
CA ALA A 249 -5.82 -13.23 10.94
C ALA A 249 -6.37 -13.62 12.33
N ALA A 250 -6.53 -12.66 13.24
CA ALA A 250 -7.12 -12.92 14.57
C ALA A 250 -8.60 -13.36 14.52
N ALA A 251 -9.31 -12.98 13.45
CA ALA A 251 -10.69 -13.37 13.21
C ALA A 251 -10.83 -14.66 12.37
N ALA A 252 -9.72 -15.37 12.13
CA ALA A 252 -9.64 -16.51 11.21
C ALA A 252 -10.05 -16.19 9.75
N ASP A 253 -10.06 -14.91 9.35
CA ASP A 253 -10.33 -14.46 7.99
C ASP A 253 -9.02 -14.47 7.18
N PHE A 254 -8.52 -15.66 6.89
CA PHE A 254 -7.28 -15.86 6.12
C PHE A 254 -7.44 -15.48 4.65
N GLU A 255 -8.67 -15.55 4.14
CA GLU A 255 -8.97 -15.06 2.80
C GLU A 255 -8.62 -13.58 2.71
N THR A 256 -9.16 -12.72 3.58
CA THR A 256 -8.82 -11.30 3.61
C THR A 256 -7.36 -11.05 3.98
N ALA A 257 -6.78 -11.83 4.91
CA ALA A 257 -5.41 -11.61 5.39
C ALA A 257 -4.34 -11.98 4.35
N PHE A 258 -4.52 -13.04 3.57
CA PHE A 258 -3.43 -13.64 2.79
C PHE A 258 -3.76 -14.00 1.34
N ILE A 259 -5.03 -14.20 0.99
CA ILE A 259 -5.40 -14.81 -0.30
C ILE A 259 -6.05 -13.79 -1.23
N ARG A 260 -6.99 -12.98 -0.74
CA ARG A 260 -7.79 -12.06 -1.54
C ARG A 260 -6.88 -10.99 -2.15
N HIS A 261 -6.72 -11.09 -3.47
CA HIS A 261 -5.98 -10.10 -4.24
C HIS A 261 -6.72 -8.77 -4.23
N GLN A 262 -5.96 -7.69 -4.16
CA GLN A 262 -6.47 -6.33 -4.25
C GLN A 262 -5.61 -5.55 -5.22
N ALA A 263 -6.25 -4.64 -5.95
CA ALA A 263 -5.56 -3.72 -6.82
C ALA A 263 -4.62 -2.82 -6.03
N ARG A 264 -3.36 -2.73 -6.48
CA ARG A 264 -2.32 -1.98 -5.76
C ARG A 264 -2.51 -0.47 -5.80
N TRP A 265 -3.33 0.05 -6.72
CA TRP A 265 -3.67 1.47 -6.73
C TRP A 265 -4.27 1.95 -5.39
N ARG A 266 -4.93 1.05 -4.63
CA ARG A 266 -5.50 1.34 -3.30
C ARG A 266 -4.45 1.72 -2.25
N GLU A 267 -3.18 1.44 -2.51
CA GLU A 267 -2.07 1.84 -1.65
C GLU A 267 -1.72 3.33 -1.83
N THR A 268 -2.01 3.90 -2.99
CA THR A 268 -1.57 5.24 -3.39
C THR A 268 -2.75 6.21 -3.52
N LEU A 269 -3.84 5.78 -4.14
CA LEU A 269 -5.05 6.57 -4.35
C LEU A 269 -6.03 6.31 -3.22
N ASP A 270 -6.58 7.38 -2.66
CA ASP A 270 -7.75 7.25 -1.79
C ASP A 270 -9.03 7.02 -2.63
N GLN A 271 -10.16 6.77 -1.95
CA GLN A 271 -11.42 6.52 -2.64
C GLN A 271 -11.89 7.72 -3.49
N LYS A 272 -11.54 8.95 -3.09
CA LYS A 272 -11.92 10.18 -3.80
C LYS A 272 -11.09 10.32 -5.07
N ASP A 273 -9.76 10.14 -4.98
CA ASP A 273 -8.84 10.17 -6.10
C ASP A 273 -9.21 9.11 -7.15
N TRP A 274 -9.53 7.89 -6.69
CA TRP A 274 -10.00 6.82 -7.58
C TRP A 274 -11.33 7.17 -8.26
N SER A 275 -12.27 7.76 -7.52
CA SER A 275 -13.56 8.19 -8.09
C SER A 275 -13.39 9.28 -9.15
N HIS A 276 -12.42 10.19 -8.96
CA HIS A 276 -12.06 11.17 -9.98
C HIS A 276 -11.45 10.50 -11.21
N LEU A 277 -10.49 9.58 -11.04
CA LEU A 277 -9.89 8.84 -12.14
C LEU A 277 -10.93 8.05 -12.96
N GLN A 278 -11.89 7.39 -12.31
CA GLN A 278 -13.00 6.70 -12.98
C GLN A 278 -13.93 7.66 -13.74
N ARG A 279 -14.19 8.85 -13.19
CA ARG A 279 -14.98 9.87 -13.87
C ARG A 279 -14.25 10.37 -15.12
N ASP A 280 -12.95 10.59 -15.02
CA ASP A 280 -12.12 11.03 -16.15
C ASP A 280 -12.12 9.93 -17.23
N LEU A 281 -11.92 8.66 -16.88
CA LEU A 281 -12.06 7.52 -17.80
C LEU A 281 -13.42 7.48 -18.51
N ARG A 282 -14.54 7.73 -17.80
CA ARG A 282 -15.89 7.76 -18.37
C ARG A 282 -16.15 8.96 -19.27
N ALA A 283 -15.46 10.08 -19.06
CA ALA A 283 -15.62 11.28 -19.88
C ALA A 283 -14.98 11.14 -21.28
N HIS A 284 -14.19 10.10 -21.49
CA HIS A 284 -13.35 9.91 -22.67
C HIS A 284 -13.65 8.56 -23.34
N PRO A 285 -14.55 8.50 -24.34
CA PRO A 285 -14.96 7.25 -25.00
C PRO A 285 -13.80 6.39 -25.52
N GLN A 286 -12.75 7.03 -26.04
CA GLN A 286 -11.46 6.41 -26.41
C GLN A 286 -10.78 5.58 -25.31
N LEU A 287 -11.08 5.83 -24.04
CA LEU A 287 -10.52 5.16 -22.87
C LEU A 287 -11.48 4.11 -22.31
N GLU A 288 -12.55 3.77 -23.03
CA GLU A 288 -13.52 2.76 -22.62
C GLU A 288 -12.84 1.42 -22.27
N ALA A 289 -11.82 1.00 -23.02
CA ALA A 289 -11.08 -0.21 -22.69
C ALA A 289 -10.29 -0.11 -21.37
N MET A 290 -9.70 1.05 -21.06
CA MET A 290 -9.04 1.31 -19.77
C MET A 290 -10.06 1.38 -18.61
N LEU A 291 -11.25 1.90 -18.87
CA LEU A 291 -12.36 1.86 -17.92
C LEU A 291 -12.77 0.43 -17.62
N ARG A 292 -12.95 -0.41 -18.65
CA ARG A 292 -13.27 -1.83 -18.50
C ARG A 292 -12.18 -2.58 -17.72
N PHE A 293 -10.90 -2.27 -17.95
CA PHE A 293 -9.82 -2.79 -17.13
C PHE A 293 -9.98 -2.40 -15.66
N SER A 294 -10.24 -1.13 -15.38
CA SER A 294 -10.44 -0.62 -14.01
C SER A 294 -11.58 -1.34 -13.30
N GLU A 295 -12.71 -1.50 -13.99
CA GLU A 295 -13.91 -2.15 -13.45
C GLU A 295 -13.67 -3.66 -13.26
N GLY A 296 -13.02 -4.31 -14.23
CA GLY A 296 -12.60 -5.72 -14.13
C GLY A 296 -11.63 -5.95 -12.97
N LEU A 297 -10.70 -5.04 -12.75
CA LEU A 297 -9.71 -5.11 -11.67
C LEU A 297 -10.35 -5.02 -10.28
N GLU A 298 -11.39 -4.18 -10.14
CA GLU A 298 -12.17 -4.08 -8.89
C GLU A 298 -13.08 -5.29 -8.66
N ALA A 299 -13.72 -5.79 -9.72
CA ALA A 299 -14.66 -6.88 -9.63
C ALA A 299 -13.98 -8.25 -9.45
N ARG A 300 -12.88 -8.49 -10.19
CA ARG A 300 -12.19 -9.78 -10.29
C ARG A 300 -10.68 -9.57 -10.46
N PRO A 301 -9.95 -9.19 -9.41
CA PRO A 301 -8.51 -8.97 -9.49
C PRO A 301 -7.79 -10.26 -9.93
N VAL A 302 -7.05 -10.20 -11.03
CA VAL A 302 -6.29 -11.33 -11.58
C VAL A 302 -4.82 -11.17 -11.21
N PRO A 303 -4.20 -12.13 -10.51
CA PRO A 303 -2.79 -12.02 -10.19
C PRO A 303 -1.96 -11.98 -11.47
N LEU A 304 -0.96 -11.09 -11.48
CA LEU A 304 -0.19 -10.78 -12.67
C LEU A 304 0.48 -12.00 -13.36
N PRO A 305 1.00 -13.02 -12.65
CA PRO A 305 1.52 -14.22 -13.30
C PRO A 305 0.46 -14.94 -14.15
N GLN A 306 -0.74 -15.09 -13.61
CA GLN A 306 -1.87 -15.73 -14.27
C GLN A 306 -2.38 -14.87 -15.43
N LEU A 307 -2.46 -13.56 -15.25
CA LEU A 307 -2.80 -12.63 -16.32
C LEU A 307 -1.79 -12.73 -17.47
N ALA A 308 -0.49 -12.72 -17.17
CA ALA A 308 0.57 -12.83 -18.18
C ALA A 308 0.52 -14.17 -18.93
N LEU A 309 0.28 -15.28 -18.22
CA LEU A 309 0.12 -16.60 -18.85
C LEU A 309 -1.10 -16.64 -19.76
N ALA A 310 -2.24 -16.12 -19.31
CA ALA A 310 -3.47 -16.01 -20.09
C ALA A 310 -3.27 -15.15 -21.34
N THR A 311 -2.67 -13.97 -21.19
CA THR A 311 -2.36 -13.07 -22.29
C THR A 311 -1.46 -13.74 -23.33
N ARG A 312 -0.36 -14.39 -22.90
CA ARG A 312 0.53 -15.12 -23.82
C ARG A 312 -0.22 -16.17 -24.63
N LYS A 313 -1.07 -16.94 -23.95
CA LYS A 313 -1.90 -17.98 -24.55
C LYS A 313 -2.88 -17.38 -25.58
N ILE A 314 -3.55 -16.27 -25.25
CA ILE A 314 -4.48 -15.57 -26.14
C ILE A 314 -3.77 -15.00 -27.38
N ILE A 315 -2.58 -14.41 -27.21
CA ILE A 315 -1.77 -13.92 -28.34
C ILE A 315 -1.39 -15.08 -29.26
N ALA A 316 -0.85 -16.16 -28.71
CA ALA A 316 -0.47 -17.34 -29.51
C ALA A 316 -1.66 -17.94 -30.28
N LEU A 317 -2.85 -17.97 -29.66
CA LEU A 317 -4.06 -18.42 -30.34
C LEU A 317 -4.43 -17.48 -31.50
N SER A 318 -4.32 -16.17 -31.28
CA SER A 318 -4.65 -15.18 -32.31
C SER A 318 -3.66 -15.21 -33.49
N GLU A 319 -2.39 -15.50 -33.23
CA GLU A 319 -1.36 -15.70 -34.27
C GLU A 319 -1.67 -16.93 -35.10
N ALA A 320 -2.04 -18.04 -34.46
CA ALA A 320 -2.38 -19.27 -35.14
C ALA A 320 -3.66 -19.13 -36.00
N LEU A 321 -4.68 -18.43 -35.47
CA LEU A 321 -5.88 -18.09 -36.24
C LEU A 321 -5.60 -17.15 -37.42
N ALA A 322 -4.69 -16.18 -37.26
CA ALA A 322 -4.28 -15.31 -38.36
C ALA A 322 -3.50 -16.07 -39.44
N ALA A 323 -2.65 -17.04 -39.05
CA ALA A 323 -1.94 -17.91 -39.98
C ALA A 323 -2.88 -18.79 -40.82
N ASP A 324 -3.99 -19.23 -40.24
CA ASP A 324 -5.04 -20.01 -40.91
C ASP A 324 -6.04 -19.14 -41.71
N GLY A 325 -5.90 -17.80 -41.67
CA GLY A 325 -6.76 -16.87 -42.40
C GLY A 325 -8.12 -16.60 -41.75
N GLU A 326 -8.33 -17.10 -40.53
CA GLU A 326 -9.54 -16.87 -39.72
C GLU A 326 -9.57 -15.46 -39.11
N ARG A 327 -8.43 -14.76 -39.09
CA ARG A 327 -8.31 -13.36 -38.62
C ARG A 327 -7.40 -12.53 -39.51
N GLU A 328 -7.67 -11.22 -39.58
CA GLU A 328 -6.82 -10.24 -40.30
C GLU A 328 -5.43 -10.08 -39.67
N GLY A 329 -5.29 -10.35 -38.36
CA GLY A 329 -4.05 -10.22 -37.62
C GLY A 329 -4.15 -10.71 -36.18
N PRO A 330 -3.00 -10.84 -35.49
CA PRO A 330 -2.94 -11.23 -34.08
C PRO A 330 -3.49 -10.12 -33.18
N PHE A 331 -3.90 -10.49 -31.97
CA PHE A 331 -4.22 -9.51 -30.94
C PHE A 331 -2.97 -8.80 -30.46
N ASP A 332 -3.09 -7.50 -30.22
CA ASP A 332 -2.08 -6.77 -29.48
C ASP A 332 -2.10 -7.14 -27.98
N LEU A 333 -1.04 -6.77 -27.25
CA LEU A 333 -0.87 -7.08 -25.83
C LEU A 333 -2.02 -6.54 -24.97
N PHE A 334 -2.49 -5.34 -25.27
CA PHE A 334 -3.52 -4.68 -24.49
C PHE A 334 -4.88 -5.39 -24.67
N THR A 335 -5.24 -5.70 -25.91
CA THR A 335 -6.44 -6.48 -26.25
C THR A 335 -6.42 -7.86 -25.59
N ALA A 336 -5.30 -8.59 -25.67
CA ALA A 336 -5.17 -9.90 -25.05
C ALA A 336 -5.31 -9.85 -23.52
N CYS A 337 -4.70 -8.86 -22.86
CA CYS A 337 -4.87 -8.61 -21.43
C CYS A 337 -6.33 -8.30 -21.06
N LEU A 338 -7.04 -7.52 -21.88
CA LEU A 338 -8.43 -7.13 -21.60
C LEU A 338 -9.35 -8.35 -21.67
N LEU A 339 -9.14 -9.21 -22.67
CA LEU A 339 -9.86 -10.48 -22.80
C LEU A 339 -9.60 -11.38 -21.59
N ALA A 340 -8.33 -11.57 -21.22
CA ALA A 340 -7.96 -12.37 -20.05
C ALA A 340 -8.61 -11.86 -18.75
N GLN A 341 -8.53 -10.54 -18.49
CA GLN A 341 -9.09 -9.91 -17.30
C GLN A 341 -10.63 -10.01 -17.25
N THR A 342 -11.30 -9.77 -18.37
CA THR A 342 -12.78 -9.76 -18.46
C THR A 342 -13.37 -11.16 -18.22
N HIS A 343 -12.67 -12.19 -18.70
CA HIS A 343 -13.16 -13.56 -18.74
C HIS A 343 -12.55 -14.47 -17.66
N TRP A 344 -11.84 -13.89 -16.70
CA TRP A 344 -11.25 -14.61 -15.58
C TRP A 344 -12.29 -15.15 -14.58
N GLY A 345 -12.09 -16.38 -14.13
CA GLY A 345 -12.73 -16.95 -12.94
C GLY A 345 -12.31 -18.39 -12.65
N ASN A 346 -12.16 -18.73 -11.36
CA ASN A 346 -11.74 -20.07 -10.88
C ASN A 346 -10.43 -20.56 -11.55
N ASP A 347 -9.41 -19.70 -11.61
CA ASP A 347 -8.11 -20.00 -12.23
C ASP A 347 -8.17 -20.38 -13.72
N GLN A 348 -9.26 -19.99 -14.39
CA GLN A 348 -9.50 -20.23 -15.80
C GLN A 348 -9.92 -18.92 -16.48
N VAL A 349 -9.63 -18.83 -17.78
CA VAL A 349 -10.24 -17.82 -18.66
C VAL A 349 -11.24 -18.52 -19.56
N VAL A 350 -12.49 -18.07 -19.53
CA VAL A 350 -13.59 -18.72 -20.26
C VAL A 350 -14.38 -17.67 -21.05
N PHE A 351 -14.42 -17.83 -22.37
CA PHE A 351 -15.24 -17.00 -23.25
C PHE A 351 -15.96 -17.84 -24.30
N ALA A 352 -17.12 -17.32 -24.72
CA ALA A 352 -17.91 -17.92 -25.79
C ALA A 352 -17.23 -17.70 -27.14
N VAL A 353 -17.30 -18.70 -28.00
CA VAL A 353 -16.77 -18.68 -29.36
C VAL A 353 -17.92 -18.79 -30.33
N GLU A 354 -17.93 -17.97 -31.37
CA GLU A 354 -18.92 -18.06 -32.44
C GLU A 354 -18.85 -19.41 -33.17
N SER A 355 -19.97 -19.88 -33.71
CA SER A 355 -20.06 -21.21 -34.32
C SER A 355 -19.10 -21.41 -35.50
N GLU A 356 -18.81 -20.35 -36.26
CA GLU A 356 -17.89 -20.39 -37.40
C GLU A 356 -16.45 -20.61 -36.90
N LEU A 357 -15.97 -19.76 -35.99
CA LEU A 357 -14.65 -19.90 -35.36
C LEU A 357 -14.52 -21.20 -34.54
N ALA A 358 -15.59 -21.65 -33.89
CA ALA A 358 -15.61 -22.92 -33.16
C ALA A 358 -15.37 -24.12 -34.08
N ALA A 359 -15.70 -24.02 -35.38
CA ALA A 359 -15.46 -25.07 -36.36
C ALA A 359 -13.99 -25.13 -36.83
N SER A 360 -13.27 -24.00 -36.84
CA SER A 360 -11.86 -23.93 -37.22
C SER A 360 -10.91 -24.24 -36.05
N LEU A 361 -11.30 -23.95 -34.81
CA LEU A 361 -10.47 -24.19 -33.61
C LEU A 361 -9.91 -25.62 -33.45
N PRO A 362 -10.62 -26.72 -33.76
CA PRO A 362 -10.04 -28.07 -33.67
C PRO A 362 -8.83 -28.31 -34.59
N GLY A 363 -8.69 -27.53 -35.67
CA GLY A 363 -7.51 -27.57 -36.55
C GLY A 363 -6.31 -26.82 -35.99
N VAL A 364 -6.56 -25.81 -35.15
CA VAL A 364 -5.56 -24.90 -34.56
C VAL A 364 -5.09 -25.38 -33.19
N LEU A 365 -6.03 -25.87 -32.37
CA LEU A 365 -5.75 -26.31 -31.02
C LEU A 365 -4.98 -27.63 -31.03
N PRO A 366 -3.98 -27.78 -30.15
CA PRO A 366 -3.23 -29.02 -30.05
C PRO A 366 -4.15 -30.15 -29.57
N ALA A 367 -3.88 -31.38 -30.04
CA ALA A 367 -4.58 -32.56 -29.55
C ALA A 367 -4.45 -32.70 -28.03
N ALA A 368 -5.48 -33.24 -27.37
CA ALA A 368 -5.44 -33.49 -25.93
C ALA A 368 -4.21 -34.33 -25.55
N GLY A 369 -3.39 -33.84 -24.60
CA GLY A 369 -2.13 -34.46 -24.19
C GLY A 369 -0.92 -34.11 -25.07
N ALA A 370 -1.02 -33.06 -25.89
CA ALA A 370 0.15 -32.47 -26.56
C ALA A 370 1.20 -31.99 -25.55
N ASP A 371 2.38 -31.70 -26.09
CA ASP A 371 3.53 -31.19 -25.35
C ASP A 371 3.11 -30.05 -24.39
N PRO A 372 3.35 -30.16 -23.07
CA PRO A 372 3.07 -29.08 -22.13
C PRO A 372 3.83 -27.78 -22.45
N GLU A 373 4.89 -27.83 -23.25
CA GLU A 373 5.62 -26.65 -23.73
C GLU A 373 4.94 -25.95 -24.91
N HIS A 374 3.91 -26.56 -25.53
CA HIS A 374 3.18 -25.95 -26.64
C HIS A 374 2.51 -24.62 -26.21
N PRO A 375 2.59 -23.53 -26.99
CA PRO A 375 2.01 -22.23 -26.61
C PRO A 375 0.51 -22.27 -26.30
N LEU A 376 -0.22 -23.20 -26.93
CA LEU A 376 -1.66 -23.44 -26.75
C LEU A 376 -1.98 -24.61 -25.81
N ALA A 377 -1.00 -25.19 -25.12
CA ALA A 377 -1.26 -26.27 -24.16
C ALA A 377 -2.26 -25.81 -23.08
N GLY A 378 -3.18 -26.68 -22.66
CA GLY A 378 -4.22 -26.37 -21.68
C GLY A 378 -5.36 -25.48 -22.21
N MET A 379 -5.47 -25.30 -23.52
CA MET A 379 -6.68 -24.75 -24.14
C MET A 379 -7.59 -25.88 -24.61
N GLU A 380 -8.90 -25.76 -24.35
CA GLU A 380 -9.90 -26.71 -24.82
C GLU A 380 -11.19 -26.00 -25.25
N LEU A 381 -11.84 -26.53 -26.29
CA LEU A 381 -13.15 -26.07 -26.74
C LEU A 381 -14.23 -27.00 -26.17
N LEU A 382 -15.03 -26.49 -25.24
CA LEU A 382 -16.10 -27.23 -24.57
C LEU A 382 -17.46 -26.60 -24.89
N ALA A 383 -18.24 -27.26 -25.74
CA ALA A 383 -19.61 -26.85 -26.08
C ALA A 383 -19.73 -25.37 -26.53
N GLY A 384 -18.80 -24.91 -27.37
CA GLY A 384 -18.75 -23.52 -27.86
C GLY A 384 -18.10 -22.54 -26.89
N LEU A 385 -17.50 -23.01 -25.79
CA LEU A 385 -16.70 -22.20 -24.88
C LEU A 385 -15.23 -22.55 -25.04
N LEU A 386 -14.38 -21.55 -25.28
CA LEU A 386 -12.95 -21.75 -25.15
C LEU A 386 -12.57 -21.61 -23.67
N VAL A 387 -11.99 -22.66 -23.12
CA VAL A 387 -11.45 -22.70 -21.76
C VAL A 387 -9.94 -22.69 -21.85
N ILE A 388 -9.33 -21.70 -21.21
CA ILE A 388 -7.89 -21.62 -21.02
C ILE A 388 -7.61 -21.98 -19.57
N ASP A 389 -7.12 -23.20 -19.35
CA ASP A 389 -6.64 -23.63 -18.05
C ASP A 389 -5.23 -23.06 -17.80
N LEU A 390 -5.07 -22.43 -16.66
CA LEU A 390 -3.83 -21.75 -16.25
C LEU A 390 -3.13 -22.49 -15.11
N GLY A 391 -3.78 -23.55 -14.58
CA GLY A 391 -3.30 -24.33 -13.45
C GLY A 391 -3.43 -23.56 -12.12
N GLY A 392 -3.81 -24.27 -11.06
CA GLY A 392 -3.82 -23.72 -9.69
C GLY A 392 -2.42 -23.39 -9.17
N ASP A 393 -1.41 -24.12 -9.65
CA ASP A 393 0.01 -23.88 -9.38
C ASP A 393 0.68 -23.26 -10.61
N ALA A 394 0.27 -22.03 -10.97
CA ALA A 394 1.13 -21.22 -11.84
C ALA A 394 2.54 -21.25 -11.21
N PRO A 395 3.61 -21.62 -11.94
CA PRO A 395 4.94 -21.71 -11.38
C PRO A 395 5.23 -20.39 -10.68
N ALA A 396 5.50 -20.46 -9.37
CA ALA A 396 5.80 -19.27 -8.59
C ALA A 396 6.82 -18.46 -9.39
N LEU A 397 6.45 -17.23 -9.79
CA LEU A 397 7.42 -16.34 -10.41
C LEU A 397 8.62 -16.33 -9.47
N PRO A 398 9.83 -16.68 -9.93
CA PRO A 398 11.00 -16.65 -9.06
C PRO A 398 11.03 -15.30 -8.34
N ASP A 399 11.33 -15.31 -7.04
CA ASP A 399 11.44 -14.08 -6.24
C ASP A 399 12.35 -13.08 -6.99
N GLY A 400 11.73 -12.08 -7.62
CA GLY A 400 12.34 -11.25 -8.66
C GLY A 400 12.02 -11.76 -10.07
N LEU A 401 10.97 -11.18 -10.69
CA LEU A 401 10.59 -11.31 -12.11
C LEU A 401 11.77 -11.73 -13.03
N PRO A 402 11.84 -12.98 -13.50
CA PRO A 402 12.60 -13.36 -14.68
C PRO A 402 11.72 -13.38 -15.93
N VAL A 403 10.50 -12.83 -15.90
CA VAL A 403 9.62 -12.68 -17.09
C VAL A 403 10.15 -11.61 -18.07
N LEU A 404 11.30 -11.01 -17.76
CA LEU A 404 12.16 -10.28 -18.69
C LEU A 404 13.63 -10.63 -18.44
N ARG A 405 14.05 -11.87 -18.72
CA ARG A 405 15.45 -12.16 -19.08
C ARG A 405 15.42 -13.29 -20.11
N GLU A 406 15.98 -13.14 -21.29
CA GLU A 406 16.96 -12.17 -21.77
C GLU A 406 16.25 -11.04 -22.51
N MET A 407 16.53 -9.76 -22.18
CA MET A 407 16.53 -8.78 -23.26
C MET A 407 17.45 -9.40 -24.31
N THR A 408 16.91 -9.71 -25.47
CA THR A 408 17.72 -10.20 -26.59
C THR A 408 18.90 -9.24 -26.74
N MET A 409 20.05 -9.71 -27.23
CA MET A 409 21.19 -8.80 -27.48
C MET A 409 20.74 -7.58 -28.32
N GLN A 410 19.72 -7.77 -29.18
CA GLN A 410 19.00 -6.71 -29.89
C GLN A 410 18.19 -5.75 -29.01
N GLU A 411 17.50 -6.21 -27.97
CA GLU A 411 16.81 -5.32 -27.02
C GLU A 411 17.79 -4.61 -26.09
N GLU A 412 18.90 -5.26 -25.69
CA GLU A 412 19.98 -4.59 -24.94
C GLU A 412 20.69 -3.55 -25.81
N ASP A 413 20.91 -3.87 -27.08
CA ASP A 413 21.46 -2.93 -28.06
C ASP A 413 20.44 -1.84 -28.40
N ALA A 414 19.14 -2.12 -28.51
CA ALA A 414 18.11 -1.10 -28.70
C ALA A 414 17.92 -0.22 -27.46
N LEU A 415 18.07 -0.76 -26.24
CA LEU A 415 18.04 0.03 -25.02
C LEU A 415 19.35 0.84 -24.86
N ARG A 416 20.50 0.31 -25.31
CA ARG A 416 21.76 1.06 -25.38
C ARG A 416 21.71 2.13 -26.45
N GLU A 417 21.16 1.85 -27.61
CA GLU A 417 20.99 2.77 -28.74
C GLU A 417 19.96 3.84 -28.38
N TRP A 418 18.83 3.47 -27.79
CA TRP A 418 17.85 4.41 -27.22
C TRP A 418 18.49 5.27 -26.12
N ARG A 419 19.25 4.68 -25.18
CA ARG A 419 20.03 5.43 -24.19
C ARG A 419 21.07 6.31 -24.84
N HIS A 420 21.68 5.91 -25.96
CA HIS A 420 22.71 6.67 -26.65
C HIS A 420 22.11 7.82 -27.49
N GLU A 421 20.93 7.61 -28.08
CA GLU A 421 20.14 8.60 -28.81
C GLU A 421 19.47 9.60 -27.88
N HIS A 422 18.98 9.16 -26.72
CA HIS A 422 18.35 10.03 -25.71
C HIS A 422 19.37 10.60 -24.72
N ALA A 423 20.59 10.05 -24.62
CA ALA A 423 21.74 10.74 -24.03
C ALA A 423 22.28 11.87 -24.94
N LYS A 424 21.69 12.09 -26.12
CA LYS A 424 21.87 13.32 -26.89
C LYS A 424 20.88 14.43 -26.50
N LEU A 425 19.96 14.18 -25.55
CA LEU A 425 19.51 15.30 -24.71
C LEU A 425 20.75 15.73 -23.96
N ASP A 426 21.28 16.90 -24.29
CA ASP A 426 22.49 17.41 -23.67
C ASP A 426 22.26 17.34 -22.15
N PRO A 427 23.14 16.71 -21.36
CA PRO A 427 23.09 16.83 -19.92
C PRO A 427 22.97 18.29 -19.46
N GLN A 428 23.46 19.24 -20.27
CA GLN A 428 23.24 20.67 -20.09
C GLN A 428 21.80 21.11 -20.33
N ASP A 429 21.03 20.51 -21.25
CA ASP A 429 19.62 20.83 -21.50
C ASP A 429 18.72 20.29 -20.38
N VAL A 430 18.96 19.06 -19.92
CA VAL A 430 18.23 18.48 -18.77
C VAL A 430 18.58 19.22 -17.47
N GLU A 431 19.84 19.56 -17.28
CA GLU A 431 20.25 20.41 -16.15
C GLU A 431 19.75 21.85 -16.32
N ALA A 432 19.68 22.40 -17.53
CA ALA A 432 19.12 23.73 -17.79
C ALA A 432 17.62 23.77 -17.47
N MET A 433 16.83 22.77 -17.88
CA MET A 433 15.41 22.66 -17.50
C MET A 433 15.23 22.51 -15.98
N ARG A 434 16.13 21.78 -15.32
CA ARG A 434 16.13 21.64 -13.86
C ARG A 434 16.54 22.93 -13.16
N GLN A 435 17.53 23.65 -13.68
CA GLN A 435 17.99 24.94 -13.17
C GLN A 435 16.95 26.04 -13.44
N GLU A 436 16.22 25.99 -14.55
CA GLU A 436 15.11 26.90 -14.87
C GLU A 436 13.92 26.64 -13.94
N ALA A 437 13.56 25.38 -13.67
CA ALA A 437 12.55 25.03 -12.68
C ALA A 437 12.96 25.44 -11.25
N LEU A 438 14.24 25.28 -10.89
CA LEU A 438 14.81 25.75 -9.61
C LEU A 438 14.88 27.29 -9.54
N ALA A 439 15.17 27.97 -10.65
CA ALA A 439 15.18 29.42 -10.73
C ALA A 439 13.76 30.00 -10.64
N LEU A 440 12.77 29.34 -11.24
CA LEU A 440 11.35 29.66 -11.06
C LEU A 440 10.89 29.46 -9.61
N ALA A 441 11.36 28.40 -8.94
CA ALA A 441 11.08 28.18 -7.52
C ALA A 441 11.77 29.24 -6.63
N ARG A 442 13.02 29.61 -6.93
CA ARG A 442 13.75 30.67 -6.23
C ARG A 442 13.21 32.07 -6.52
N MET A 443 12.62 32.31 -7.70
CA MET A 443 11.92 33.57 -7.99
C MET A 443 10.58 33.67 -7.26
N GLN A 444 10.00 32.55 -6.81
CA GLN A 444 8.84 32.55 -5.91
C GLN A 444 9.24 32.71 -4.44
N GLU A 445 10.47 32.36 -4.07
CA GLU A 445 11.09 32.61 -2.76
C GLU A 445 11.90 33.92 -2.83
N GLY A 446 11.21 35.06 -2.77
CA GLY A 446 11.84 36.39 -2.86
C GLY A 446 13.06 36.58 -1.95
N ASP A 447 14.02 37.37 -2.42
CA ASP A 447 15.19 37.87 -1.69
C ASP A 447 14.74 38.41 -0.31
N PHE A 448 15.01 37.66 0.76
CA PHE A 448 14.76 38.10 2.13
C PHE A 448 16.02 38.84 2.62
N ASP A 449 15.86 40.14 2.90
CA ASP A 449 16.89 40.97 3.50
C ASP A 449 17.24 40.44 4.91
N GLU A 450 18.51 40.58 5.34
CA GLU A 450 19.04 40.07 6.62
C GLU A 450 18.36 40.64 7.89
N ASP A 451 17.40 41.56 7.76
CA ASP A 451 16.60 42.11 8.87
C ASP A 451 15.28 41.33 9.13
N ASP A 452 14.97 40.28 8.36
CA ASP A 452 13.73 39.47 8.48
C ASP A 452 13.87 38.18 9.31
N GLU A 453 14.92 38.03 10.13
CA GLU A 453 15.12 36.80 10.93
C GLU A 453 13.92 36.47 11.84
N ASP A 454 13.19 37.47 12.34
CA ASP A 454 12.00 37.28 13.18
C ASP A 454 10.77 36.81 12.36
N GLU A 455 10.61 37.22 11.09
CA GLU A 455 9.53 36.73 10.22
C GLU A 455 9.80 35.31 9.72
N VAL A 456 11.07 34.94 9.49
CA VAL A 456 11.47 33.59 9.07
C VAL A 456 11.16 32.56 10.18
N ILE A 457 11.33 32.92 11.45
CA ILE A 457 11.04 32.03 12.59
C ILE A 457 9.53 31.72 12.69
N ASP A 458 8.66 32.72 12.49
CA ASP A 458 7.21 32.54 12.55
C ASP A 458 6.67 31.71 11.37
N LEU A 459 7.26 31.88 10.18
CA LEU A 459 6.94 31.04 9.02
C LEU A 459 7.30 29.57 9.26
N ASP A 460 8.45 29.31 9.89
CA ASP A 460 8.92 27.95 10.22
C ASP A 460 8.01 27.29 11.29
N MET A 461 7.57 28.05 12.31
CA MET A 461 6.63 27.53 13.31
C MET A 461 5.26 27.20 12.72
N ALA A 462 4.73 28.04 11.83
CA ALA A 462 3.47 27.78 11.15
C ALA A 462 3.56 26.57 10.21
N ALA A 463 4.66 26.47 9.44
CA ALA A 463 4.93 25.33 8.56
C ALA A 463 5.06 24.02 9.36
N LEU A 464 5.76 24.05 10.49
CA LEU A 464 5.92 22.90 11.37
C LEU A 464 4.60 22.47 12.02
N LYS A 465 3.79 23.44 12.46
CA LYS A 465 2.44 23.18 12.95
C LYS A 465 1.57 22.55 11.86
N HIS A 466 1.57 23.12 10.65
CA HIS A 466 0.87 22.57 9.50
C HIS A 466 1.33 21.13 9.20
N LEU A 467 2.64 20.86 9.27
CA LEU A 467 3.20 19.53 9.07
C LEU A 467 2.70 18.53 10.09
N VAL A 468 2.73 18.86 11.39
CA VAL A 468 2.23 17.97 12.45
C VAL A 468 0.74 17.69 12.25
N LEU A 469 -0.04 18.71 11.90
CA LEU A 469 -1.48 18.59 11.72
C LEU A 469 -1.87 17.85 10.43
N THR A 470 -1.08 17.96 9.37
CA THR A 470 -1.27 17.18 8.13
C THR A 470 -1.07 15.69 8.39
N ASN A 471 -0.21 15.34 9.34
CA ASN A 471 0.09 13.97 9.72
C ASN A 471 -0.68 13.51 10.96
N ILE A 472 -1.79 14.17 11.32
CA ILE A 472 -2.52 13.87 12.56
C ILE A 472 -3.16 12.47 12.58
N GLN A 473 -3.41 11.91 11.41
CA GLN A 473 -3.92 10.53 11.27
C GLN A 473 -2.82 9.49 11.47
N SER A 474 -1.55 9.91 11.39
CA SER A 474 -0.39 9.05 11.50
C SER A 474 0.05 8.89 12.95
N VAL A 475 -0.43 7.83 13.60
CA VAL A 475 -0.23 7.61 15.04
C VAL A 475 1.26 7.50 15.37
N SER A 476 2.02 6.76 14.56
CA SER A 476 3.44 6.52 14.81
C SER A 476 4.26 7.82 14.74
N VAL A 477 3.97 8.62 13.72
CA VAL A 477 4.63 9.91 13.47
C VAL A 477 4.26 10.91 14.55
N LEU A 478 2.99 11.02 14.89
CA LEU A 478 2.50 11.93 15.90
C LEU A 478 3.05 11.60 17.30
N LEU A 479 3.12 10.31 17.67
CA LEU A 479 3.80 9.89 18.91
C LEU A 479 5.28 10.28 18.91
N GLY A 480 5.95 10.19 17.75
CA GLY A 480 7.33 10.66 17.61
C GLY A 480 7.47 12.16 17.80
N PHE A 481 6.60 12.95 17.17
CA PHE A 481 6.57 14.40 17.33
C PHE A 481 6.30 14.82 18.77
N LEU A 482 5.40 14.12 19.47
CA LEU A 482 5.13 14.36 20.89
C LEU A 482 6.30 13.97 21.82
N ARG A 483 7.28 13.18 21.36
CA ARG A 483 8.52 12.91 22.10
C ARG A 483 9.58 13.99 21.89
N ASN A 484 9.39 14.89 20.89
CA ASN A 484 10.37 15.92 20.57
C ASN A 484 10.09 17.21 21.37
N PRO A 485 10.96 17.61 22.30
CA PRO A 485 10.75 18.79 23.15
C PRO A 485 10.56 20.09 22.35
N LYS A 486 11.16 20.19 21.15
CA LYS A 486 11.07 21.37 20.28
C LYS A 486 9.71 21.51 19.61
N ILE A 487 9.04 20.40 19.35
CA ILE A 487 7.70 20.40 18.75
C ILE A 487 6.66 20.70 19.82
N ILE A 488 6.77 20.07 20.99
CA ILE A 488 5.78 20.25 22.07
C ILE A 488 5.87 21.61 22.76
N SER A 489 6.95 22.37 22.52
CA SER A 489 7.08 23.75 22.96
C SER A 489 6.36 24.76 22.07
N ILE A 490 5.83 24.34 20.90
CA ILE A 490 5.08 25.20 20.00
C ILE A 490 3.72 25.52 20.64
N PRO A 491 3.41 26.81 20.93
CA PRO A 491 2.18 27.17 21.61
C PRO A 491 0.92 26.70 20.90
N GLY A 492 0.03 26.01 21.63
CA GLY A 492 -1.25 25.54 21.13
C GLY A 492 -1.19 24.33 20.20
N LEU A 493 0.00 23.86 19.79
CA LEU A 493 0.09 22.71 18.87
C LEU A 493 -0.48 21.44 19.50
N VAL A 494 -0.05 21.10 20.73
CA VAL A 494 -0.53 19.89 21.42
C VAL A 494 -2.04 19.96 21.69
N GLU A 495 -2.56 21.15 21.97
CA GLU A 495 -3.99 21.39 22.14
C GLU A 495 -4.76 21.09 20.84
N GLU A 496 -4.29 21.59 19.70
CA GLU A 496 -4.88 21.31 18.40
C GLU A 496 -4.81 19.84 18.02
N VAL A 497 -3.71 19.16 18.38
CA VAL A 497 -3.58 17.71 18.23
C VAL A 497 -4.67 16.99 19.03
N VAL A 498 -4.92 17.36 20.29
CA VAL A 498 -5.98 16.76 21.12
C VAL A 498 -7.37 17.01 20.53
N ILE A 499 -7.62 18.21 20.02
CA ILE A 499 -8.92 18.60 19.45
C ILE A 499 -9.22 17.78 18.18
N ARG A 500 -8.23 17.61 17.31
CA ARG A 500 -8.42 17.02 15.99
C ARG A 500 -8.19 15.50 15.95
N THR A 501 -7.40 14.95 16.86
CA THR A 501 -7.13 13.51 16.88
C THR A 501 -8.36 12.72 17.29
N ARG A 502 -8.57 11.59 16.62
CA ARG A 502 -9.60 10.59 16.97
C ARG A 502 -9.00 9.37 17.66
N ASN A 503 -7.70 9.36 17.92
CA ASN A 503 -7.00 8.21 18.44
C ASN A 503 -6.84 8.29 19.98
N PRO A 504 -7.38 7.32 20.76
CA PRO A 504 -7.30 7.35 22.21
C PRO A 504 -5.87 7.23 22.75
N GLN A 505 -4.99 6.50 22.06
CA GLN A 505 -3.60 6.30 22.47
C GLN A 505 -2.81 7.62 22.52
N ILE A 506 -3.11 8.55 21.60
CA ILE A 506 -2.49 9.88 21.56
C ILE A 506 -2.89 10.69 22.79
N ILE A 507 -4.19 10.74 23.10
CA ILE A 507 -4.70 11.48 24.25
C ILE A 507 -4.23 10.87 25.56
N GLU A 508 -4.15 9.54 25.65
CA GLU A 508 -3.57 8.85 26.82
C GLU A 508 -2.10 9.19 27.01
N THR A 509 -1.33 9.25 25.92
CA THR A 509 0.09 9.65 25.97
C THR A 509 0.24 11.10 26.46
N ILE A 510 -0.53 12.03 25.87
CA ILE A 510 -0.55 13.44 26.27
C ILE A 510 -0.98 13.60 27.72
N ALA A 511 -2.00 12.85 28.13
CA ALA A 511 -2.48 12.90 29.50
C ALA A 511 -1.40 12.39 30.46
N ASN A 512 -0.72 11.28 30.16
CA ASN A 512 0.23 10.66 31.07
C ASN A 512 1.58 11.39 31.17
N ASP A 513 2.04 12.08 30.13
CA ASP A 513 3.27 12.85 30.15
C ASP A 513 3.04 14.30 30.58
N ARG A 514 3.62 14.69 31.73
CA ARG A 514 3.52 16.03 32.29
C ARG A 514 4.01 17.13 31.33
N ALA A 515 5.01 16.86 30.51
CA ALA A 515 5.54 17.85 29.56
C ALA A 515 4.51 18.26 28.49
N LEU A 516 3.57 17.37 28.17
CA LEU A 516 2.59 17.55 27.10
C LEU A 516 1.35 18.33 27.51
N HIS A 517 1.07 18.46 28.81
CA HIS A 517 -0.14 19.13 29.32
C HIS A 517 0.15 20.20 30.39
N THR A 518 1.42 20.58 30.55
CA THR A 518 1.82 21.68 31.45
C THR A 518 2.77 22.64 30.76
N GLY A 519 2.93 23.84 31.31
CA GLY A 519 3.76 24.90 30.74
C GLY A 519 2.97 25.88 29.88
N PHE A 520 3.62 26.99 29.49
CA PHE A 520 2.98 28.10 28.77
C PHE A 520 2.42 27.66 27.41
N ALA A 521 3.19 26.86 26.65
CA ALA A 521 2.79 26.36 25.33
C ALA A 521 1.56 25.43 25.37
N ASN A 522 1.34 24.73 26.50
CA ASN A 522 0.37 23.63 26.63
C ASN A 522 -0.77 23.94 27.62
N LYS A 523 -1.04 25.23 27.89
CA LYS A 523 -2.04 25.67 28.88
C LYS A 523 -3.48 25.19 28.59
N GLY A 524 -3.85 25.04 27.31
CA GLY A 524 -5.20 24.62 26.91
C GLY A 524 -5.38 23.10 26.77
N VAL A 525 -4.29 22.32 26.87
CA VAL A 525 -4.32 20.87 26.61
C VAL A 525 -5.24 20.12 27.57
N ALA A 526 -5.18 20.42 28.87
CA ALA A 526 -6.02 19.75 29.85
C ALA A 526 -7.53 19.96 29.57
N LEU A 527 -7.91 21.19 29.21
CA LEU A 527 -9.29 21.51 28.82
C LEU A 527 -9.69 20.78 27.54
N ALA A 528 -8.82 20.77 26.53
CA ALA A 528 -9.05 20.04 25.28
C ALA A 528 -9.22 18.53 25.52
N CYS A 529 -8.43 17.93 26.42
CA CYS A 529 -8.56 16.52 26.77
C CYS A 529 -9.92 16.20 27.41
N LEU A 530 -10.43 17.07 28.29
CA LEU A 530 -11.76 16.89 28.91
C LEU A 530 -12.91 17.05 27.90
N ARG A 531 -12.72 17.88 26.86
CA ARG A 531 -13.69 18.09 25.77
C ARG A 531 -13.60 17.05 24.65
N SER A 532 -12.56 16.21 24.64
CA SER A 532 -12.36 15.27 23.55
C SER A 532 -13.50 14.24 23.52
N PRO A 533 -14.10 13.98 22.34
CA PRO A 533 -15.12 12.93 22.20
C PRO A 533 -14.53 11.52 22.21
N VAL A 534 -13.20 11.39 22.19
CA VAL A 534 -12.51 10.10 22.09
C VAL A 534 -12.65 9.29 23.37
N ASN A 535 -12.86 7.98 23.23
CA ASN A 535 -13.12 7.05 24.32
C ASN A 535 -11.85 6.68 25.13
N VAL A 536 -11.27 7.66 25.84
CA VAL A 536 -10.18 7.49 26.80
C VAL A 536 -10.74 7.12 28.19
N SER A 537 -10.03 6.31 28.97
CA SER A 537 -10.47 6.00 30.34
C SER A 537 -10.58 7.26 31.21
N VAL A 538 -11.70 7.42 31.90
CA VAL A 538 -11.91 8.52 32.87
C VAL A 538 -10.85 8.53 33.96
N LYS A 539 -10.29 7.36 34.31
CA LYS A 539 -9.19 7.25 35.28
C LYS A 539 -7.98 8.09 34.85
N VAL A 540 -7.68 8.14 33.55
CA VAL A 540 -6.57 8.90 32.98
C VAL A 540 -6.89 10.40 32.99
N LEU A 541 -8.13 10.77 32.65
CA LEU A 541 -8.57 12.18 32.54
C LEU A 541 -8.89 12.84 33.89
N ARG A 542 -9.23 12.07 34.93
CA ARG A 542 -9.68 12.56 36.25
C ARG A 542 -8.76 13.63 36.85
N LYS A 543 -7.44 13.53 36.64
CA LYS A 543 -6.48 14.51 37.15
C LYS A 543 -6.66 15.92 36.56
N PHE A 544 -7.25 16.04 35.37
CA PHE A 544 -7.56 17.32 34.74
C PHE A 544 -8.84 17.96 35.28
N CYS A 545 -9.69 17.21 35.99
CA CYS A 545 -10.82 17.73 36.76
C CYS A 545 -10.33 18.40 38.06
N HIS A 546 -9.39 19.34 37.96
CA HIS A 546 -8.82 20.06 39.09
C HIS A 546 -8.43 21.49 38.69
N VAL A 547 -8.60 22.45 39.61
CA VAL A 547 -8.34 23.90 39.35
C VAL A 547 -6.90 24.24 39.00
N LYS A 548 -5.99 23.29 39.25
CA LYS A 548 -4.56 23.36 38.89
C LYS A 548 -4.34 23.28 37.38
N TYR A 549 -5.22 22.58 36.66
CA TYR A 549 -5.08 22.31 35.22
C TYR A 549 -6.11 23.05 34.38
N VAL A 550 -7.33 23.23 34.90
CA VAL A 550 -8.43 23.90 34.20
C VAL A 550 -9.06 24.92 35.14
N SER A 551 -9.39 26.11 34.65
CA SER A 551 -9.94 27.18 35.50
C SER A 551 -11.27 26.76 36.15
N LYS A 552 -11.56 27.24 37.38
CA LYS A 552 -12.85 26.98 38.06
C LYS A 552 -14.04 27.44 37.22
N VAL A 553 -13.87 28.51 36.44
CA VAL A 553 -14.90 29.04 35.54
C VAL A 553 -15.19 28.06 34.41
N ASP A 554 -14.15 27.52 33.77
CA ASP A 554 -14.32 26.55 32.69
C ASP A 554 -14.89 25.23 33.20
N LEU A 555 -14.46 24.74 34.37
CA LEU A 555 -15.07 23.55 34.98
C LEU A 555 -16.56 23.75 35.26
N LYS A 556 -16.98 24.91 35.80
CA LYS A 556 -18.40 25.24 35.98
C LYS A 556 -19.15 25.28 34.65
N ARG A 557 -18.55 25.84 33.60
CA ARG A 557 -19.13 25.86 32.24
C ARG A 557 -19.30 24.46 31.68
N LEU A 558 -18.29 23.59 31.81
CA LEU A 558 -18.36 22.19 31.36
C LEU A 558 -19.41 21.37 32.14
N ALA A 559 -19.64 21.66 33.42
CA ALA A 559 -20.68 21.02 34.21
C ALA A 559 -22.09 21.48 33.77
N ALA A 560 -22.25 22.78 33.49
CA ALA A 560 -23.52 23.38 33.08
C ALA A 560 -23.89 23.05 31.63
N ASP A 561 -22.93 23.18 30.70
CA ASP A 561 -23.07 22.86 29.28
C ASP A 561 -22.35 21.56 28.96
N ARG A 562 -23.13 20.48 28.94
CA ARG A 562 -22.64 19.12 28.66
C ARG A 562 -22.49 18.84 27.16
N THR A 563 -22.73 19.82 26.30
CA THR A 563 -22.64 19.65 24.85
C THR A 563 -21.21 19.33 24.44
N GLY A 564 -21.01 18.20 23.76
CA GLY A 564 -19.68 17.75 23.33
C GLY A 564 -18.80 17.13 24.42
N ILE A 565 -19.31 16.95 25.65
CA ILE A 565 -18.56 16.34 26.76
C ILE A 565 -19.14 14.96 27.05
N ARG A 566 -18.25 14.00 27.32
CA ARG A 566 -18.64 12.65 27.74
C ARG A 566 -19.31 12.69 29.13
N LYS A 567 -20.43 11.97 29.28
CA LYS A 567 -21.27 12.00 30.51
C LYS A 567 -20.48 11.66 31.77
N GLU A 568 -19.59 10.68 31.65
CA GLU A 568 -18.72 10.21 32.72
C GLU A 568 -17.65 11.23 33.14
N VAL A 569 -17.18 12.07 32.20
CA VAL A 569 -16.28 13.19 32.52
C VAL A 569 -17.05 14.30 33.23
N ALA A 570 -18.24 14.66 32.72
CA ALA A 570 -19.10 15.66 33.34
C ALA A 570 -19.43 15.33 34.81
N ARG A 571 -19.75 14.05 35.10
CA ARG A 571 -19.98 13.57 36.48
C ARG A 571 -18.78 13.75 37.40
N GLU A 572 -17.56 13.50 36.91
CA GLU A 572 -16.34 13.71 37.71
C GLU A 572 -16.07 15.21 37.94
N ILE A 573 -16.38 16.07 36.97
CA ILE A 573 -16.30 17.53 37.14
C ILE A 573 -17.29 18.01 38.19
N GLU A 574 -18.54 17.56 38.15
CA GLU A 574 -19.58 17.88 39.13
C GLU A 574 -19.16 17.46 40.54
N LYS A 575 -18.75 16.20 40.69
CA LYS A 575 -18.26 15.65 41.97
C LYS A 575 -17.10 16.49 42.53
N TYR A 576 -16.19 16.94 41.69
CA TYR A 576 -15.08 17.79 42.12
C TYR A 576 -15.54 19.21 42.51
N LEU A 577 -16.48 19.80 41.76
CA LEU A 577 -17.03 21.12 42.07
C LEU A 577 -17.85 21.12 43.37
N GLU A 578 -18.60 20.05 43.63
CA GLU A 578 -19.32 19.83 44.91
C GLU A 578 -18.35 19.72 46.08
N ALA A 579 -17.23 19.00 45.91
CA ALA A 579 -16.20 18.89 46.95
C ALA A 579 -15.44 20.20 47.23
N LEU A 580 -15.52 21.18 46.33
CA LEU A 580 -14.95 22.53 46.49
C LEU A 580 -15.94 23.55 47.08
N ALA A 581 -17.23 23.23 47.11
CA ALA A 581 -18.28 24.08 47.67
C ALA A 581 -18.37 23.84 49.18
#